data_AF-A0A966XZW2-F1
#
_entry.id   AF-A0A966XZW2-F1
#
_cell.length_a   1.000
_cell.length_b   1.000
_cell.length_c   1.000
_cell.angle_alpha   90.00
_cell.angle_beta   90.00
_cell.angle_gamma   90.00
#
_symmetry.space_group_name_H-M   'P 1'
#
loop_
_entity.id
_entity.type
_entity.pdbx_description
1 polymer ?
#
loop_
_entity_poly.entity_id
_entity_poly.type
_entity_poly.pdbx_seq_one_letter_code
_entity_poly.pdbx_strand_id
1 'polypeptide(L)'
;MHRVPQLAAYRGVVLLLWTLAAYNAFECRGLFWDGSAFLVNLLDSEWFHDFYAARAHVDWLTQAPMLLLAEAGVRDTRLLAMAYSASLFAVPAALYHFALARVRHDVPLLVVVVAIVAGVYLPTSFFIVGEYNVTFAAVTATMAVTLTAGIRSVRDVVILCVLGALCLRSYEAMIYFGPLLAAAIVWASRRATDADFAIRVLYAVAALAFVGAAVVSTATIVDYWDHPHFSEVRSTSIEFWRNMQFAIPLAGFAICGVAGLRNPAWLRKRGPTVVLGVVALLLAVSPWWRDVHPPSILYPPSHYVARQAAGVLLAVLLGGMWLLVAWRRNPPSVLTTLREAPVARRMLALVTALTFAAAVPDVALTRLWADYLGGLRQLVNERTGIVRAETLPQYAWPNKLFFQDWSFPALTAAISRTPGKAYVVSDQDYLSNPPFEPSCGLLPKLSGYSWRD
;
A
#
# COMPACT_ATOMS: atom_id res chain seq x y z
N MET A 1 -14.31 33.11 -6.42
CA MET A 1 -14.35 32.03 -5.38
C MET A 1 -14.09 30.60 -5.91
N HIS A 2 -13.53 30.38 -7.11
CA HIS A 2 -13.50 29.05 -7.75
C HIS A 2 -12.35 28.08 -7.40
N ARG A 3 -11.33 28.50 -6.61
CA ARG A 3 -10.15 27.66 -6.25
C ARG A 3 -10.26 26.96 -4.89
N VAL A 4 -11.25 27.32 -4.07
CA VAL A 4 -11.37 26.88 -2.66
C VAL A 4 -11.59 25.36 -2.50
N PRO A 5 -12.52 24.70 -3.23
CA PRO A 5 -12.82 23.29 -2.98
C PRO A 5 -11.70 22.33 -3.41
N GLN A 6 -10.96 22.67 -4.48
CA GLN A 6 -9.83 21.87 -4.95
C GLN A 6 -8.66 21.86 -3.96
N LEU A 7 -8.32 23.05 -3.43
CA LEU A 7 -7.24 23.20 -2.47
C LEU A 7 -7.60 22.52 -1.14
N ALA A 8 -8.86 22.62 -0.71
CA ALA A 8 -9.37 21.94 0.48
C ALA A 8 -9.28 20.41 0.34
N ALA A 9 -9.72 19.84 -0.79
CA ALA A 9 -9.61 18.41 -1.06
C ALA A 9 -8.16 17.93 -1.05
N TYR A 10 -7.25 18.63 -1.76
CA TYR A 10 -5.82 18.33 -1.76
C TYR A 10 -5.23 18.36 -0.34
N ARG A 11 -5.43 19.44 0.40
CA ARG A 11 -4.89 19.59 1.76
C ARG A 11 -5.47 18.58 2.73
N GLY A 12 -6.78 18.31 2.63
CA GLY A 12 -7.47 17.35 3.47
C GLY A 12 -6.95 15.92 3.28
N VAL A 13 -6.77 15.49 2.03
CA VAL A 13 -6.22 14.15 1.72
C VAL A 13 -4.76 14.05 2.14
N VAL A 14 -3.94 15.09 1.92
CA VAL A 14 -2.54 15.10 2.38
C VAL A 14 -2.46 15.02 3.91
N LEU A 15 -3.24 15.83 4.63
CA LEU A 15 -3.29 15.79 6.08
C LEU A 15 -3.72 14.40 6.58
N LEU A 16 -4.73 13.80 5.96
CA LEU A 16 -5.19 12.46 6.29
C LEU A 16 -4.08 11.42 6.11
N LEU A 17 -3.39 11.41 4.96
CA LEU A 17 -2.30 10.47 4.68
C LEU A 17 -1.20 10.54 5.73
N TRP A 18 -0.74 11.75 6.08
CA TRP A 18 0.31 11.92 7.09
C TRP A 18 -0.16 11.64 8.52
N THR A 19 -1.43 11.94 8.82
CA THR A 19 -2.03 11.60 10.12
C THR A 19 -2.11 10.09 10.29
N LEU A 20 -2.56 9.36 9.27
CA LEU A 20 -2.60 7.89 9.29
C LEU A 20 -1.19 7.32 9.34
N ALA A 21 -0.22 7.86 8.58
CA ALA A 21 1.16 7.41 8.65
C ALA A 21 1.76 7.55 10.06
N ALA A 22 1.55 8.69 10.72
CA ALA A 22 2.01 8.92 12.09
C ALA A 22 1.29 8.00 13.10
N TYR A 23 -0.03 7.87 12.99
CA TYR A 23 -0.83 7.01 13.85
C TYR A 23 -0.43 5.53 13.72
N ASN A 24 -0.36 5.02 12.50
CA ASN A 24 0.02 3.63 12.23
C ASN A 24 1.48 3.33 12.61
N ALA A 25 2.36 4.33 12.51
CA ALA A 25 3.73 4.22 13.01
C ALA A 25 3.79 4.12 14.53
N PHE A 26 3.02 4.95 15.23
CA PHE A 26 2.94 4.95 16.70
C PHE A 26 2.41 3.62 17.24
N GLU A 27 1.40 3.05 16.58
CA GLU A 27 0.83 1.73 16.93
C GLU A 27 1.66 0.54 16.41
N CYS A 28 2.88 0.79 15.91
CA CYS A 28 3.80 -0.22 15.39
C CYS A 28 3.15 -1.18 14.38
N ARG A 29 2.25 -0.67 13.51
CA ARG A 29 1.47 -1.50 12.56
C ARG A 29 2.36 -2.23 11.56
N GLY A 30 3.60 -1.77 11.35
CA GLY A 30 4.60 -2.46 10.56
C GLY A 30 5.07 -3.80 11.14
N LEU A 31 4.69 -4.15 12.38
CA LEU A 31 4.94 -5.48 12.97
C LEU A 31 3.89 -6.54 12.56
N PHE A 32 2.80 -6.13 11.93
CA PHE A 32 1.74 -7.05 11.52
C PHE A 32 2.28 -8.09 10.54
N TRP A 33 1.93 -9.37 10.78
CA TRP A 33 2.33 -10.52 9.95
C TRP A 33 3.86 -10.58 9.77
N ASP A 34 4.35 -10.61 8.53
CA ASP A 34 5.76 -10.75 8.17
C ASP A 34 6.63 -9.65 8.80
N GLY A 35 6.01 -8.50 9.11
CA GLY A 35 6.68 -7.35 9.68
C GLY A 35 7.54 -7.62 10.91
N SER A 36 7.05 -8.44 11.85
CA SER A 36 7.83 -8.79 13.04
C SER A 36 9.03 -9.67 12.71
N ALA A 37 8.88 -10.61 11.77
CA ALA A 37 9.97 -11.45 11.32
C ALA A 37 11.03 -10.65 10.56
N PHE A 38 10.62 -9.68 9.72
CA PHE A 38 11.54 -8.76 9.07
C PHE A 38 12.31 -7.96 10.11
N LEU A 39 11.63 -7.30 11.05
CA LEU A 39 12.30 -6.51 12.09
C LEU A 39 13.33 -7.35 12.86
N VAL A 40 12.95 -8.54 13.31
CA VAL A 40 13.83 -9.42 14.06
C VAL A 40 15.05 -9.85 13.26
N ASN A 41 14.88 -10.28 12.00
CA ASN A 41 16.01 -10.66 11.15
C ASN A 41 16.98 -9.49 10.91
N LEU A 42 16.44 -8.27 10.77
CA LEU A 42 17.25 -7.06 10.62
C LEU A 42 18.06 -6.75 11.88
N LEU A 43 17.46 -6.92 13.06
CA LEU A 43 18.14 -6.67 14.34
C LEU A 43 19.16 -7.76 14.69
N ASP A 44 18.88 -9.03 14.33
CA ASP A 44 19.80 -10.15 14.57
C ASP A 44 20.96 -10.16 13.56
N SER A 45 20.72 -9.75 12.30
CA SER A 45 21.75 -9.73 11.25
C SER A 45 22.53 -8.42 11.18
N GLU A 46 22.02 -7.34 11.80
CA GLU A 46 22.53 -5.97 11.69
C GLU A 46 22.77 -5.49 10.25
N TRP A 47 21.99 -6.05 9.31
CA TRP A 47 22.12 -5.79 7.87
C TRP A 47 20.75 -5.80 7.21
N PHE A 48 20.67 -5.30 5.98
CA PHE A 48 19.48 -5.42 5.14
C PHE A 48 19.07 -6.88 4.97
N HIS A 49 17.76 -7.13 4.98
CA HIS A 49 17.21 -8.46 4.80
C HIS A 49 16.32 -8.49 3.58
N ASP A 50 16.76 -9.24 2.55
CA ASP A 50 16.07 -9.41 1.28
C ASP A 50 15.49 -10.83 1.21
N PHE A 51 14.18 -10.99 1.45
CA PHE A 51 13.51 -12.29 1.25
C PHE A 51 13.43 -12.64 -0.24
N TYR A 52 13.25 -11.63 -1.09
CA TYR A 52 13.21 -11.78 -2.53
C TYR A 52 14.13 -10.74 -3.15
N ALA A 53 15.25 -11.19 -3.72
CA ALA A 53 16.20 -10.34 -4.42
C ALA A 53 15.47 -9.40 -5.42
N ALA A 54 14.43 -9.89 -6.11
CA ALA A 54 13.63 -9.13 -7.06
C ALA A 54 12.91 -7.88 -6.48
N ARG A 55 12.84 -7.71 -5.16
CA ARG A 55 12.10 -6.64 -4.46
C ARG A 55 12.98 -5.73 -3.59
N ALA A 56 14.28 -5.99 -3.62
CA ALA A 56 15.28 -5.40 -2.72
C ALA A 56 15.29 -3.85 -2.65
N HIS A 57 14.98 -3.12 -3.74
CA HIS A 57 15.09 -1.66 -3.70
C HIS A 57 14.09 -1.01 -2.74
N VAL A 58 12.88 -1.57 -2.66
CA VAL A 58 11.83 -1.07 -1.75
C VAL A 58 12.15 -1.45 -0.31
N ASP A 59 12.65 -2.66 -0.12
CA ASP A 59 13.08 -3.18 1.19
C ASP A 59 14.21 -2.32 1.75
N TRP A 60 15.25 -2.04 0.99
CA TRP A 60 16.35 -1.19 1.44
C TRP A 60 15.88 0.20 1.84
N LEU A 61 15.00 0.81 1.03
CA LEU A 61 14.47 2.14 1.32
C LEU A 61 13.67 2.19 2.63
N THR A 62 12.93 1.13 2.93
CA THR A 62 12.03 1.08 4.10
C THR A 62 12.73 0.58 5.37
N GLN A 63 13.77 -0.24 5.23
CA GLN A 63 14.56 -0.78 6.35
C GLN A 63 15.65 0.19 6.83
N ALA A 64 16.24 0.98 5.92
CA ALA A 64 17.42 1.82 6.21
C ALA A 64 17.25 2.74 7.45
N PRO A 65 16.13 3.47 7.62
CA PRO A 65 16.02 4.38 8.78
C PRO A 65 16.05 3.66 10.12
N MET A 66 15.50 2.44 10.21
CA MET A 66 15.55 1.65 11.43
C MET A 66 16.95 1.08 11.68
N LEU A 67 17.63 0.58 10.63
CA LEU A 67 19.01 0.10 10.73
C LEU A 67 19.97 1.20 11.19
N LEU A 68 19.83 2.42 10.68
CA LEU A 68 20.64 3.56 11.10
C LEU A 68 20.42 3.92 12.59
N LEU A 69 19.20 3.77 13.10
CA LEU A 69 18.92 3.96 14.54
C LEU A 69 19.55 2.85 15.38
N ALA A 70 19.48 1.60 14.92
CA ALA A 70 20.14 0.48 15.58
C ALA A 70 21.67 0.66 15.58
N GLU A 71 22.27 1.10 14.47
CA GLU A 71 23.70 1.41 14.39
C GLU A 71 24.08 2.56 15.34
N ALA A 72 23.21 3.57 15.49
CA ALA A 72 23.38 4.66 16.45
C ALA A 72 23.20 4.24 17.93
N GLY A 73 23.03 2.94 18.21
CA GLY A 73 22.94 2.39 19.57
C GLY A 73 21.54 2.38 20.17
N VAL A 74 20.49 2.65 19.38
CA VAL A 74 19.12 2.48 19.86
C VAL A 74 18.83 0.99 20.07
N ARG A 75 18.40 0.64 21.28
CA ARG A 75 18.07 -0.74 21.68
C ARG A 75 16.64 -0.91 22.19
N ASP A 76 15.86 0.18 22.18
CA ASP A 76 14.44 0.12 22.46
C ASP A 76 13.70 -0.43 21.23
N THR A 77 13.17 -1.66 21.34
CA THR A 77 12.49 -2.31 20.23
C THR A 77 11.20 -1.61 19.84
N ARG A 78 10.55 -0.89 20.77
CA ARG A 78 9.37 -0.10 20.44
C ARG A 78 9.73 1.05 19.52
N LEU A 79 10.76 1.82 19.87
CA LEU A 79 11.22 2.94 19.05
C LEU A 79 11.67 2.47 17.67
N LEU A 80 12.37 1.33 17.59
CA LEU A 80 12.78 0.72 16.33
C LEU A 80 11.58 0.23 15.50
N ALA A 81 10.58 -0.39 16.13
CA ALA A 81 9.34 -0.79 15.47
C ALA A 81 8.52 0.42 14.99
N MET A 82 8.49 1.51 15.74
CA MET A 82 7.87 2.78 15.33
C MET A 82 8.60 3.38 14.13
N ALA A 83 9.93 3.40 14.13
CA ALA A 83 10.73 3.90 13.02
C ALA A 83 10.60 3.04 11.76
N TYR A 84 10.57 1.72 11.91
CA TYR A 84 10.32 0.78 10.83
C TYR A 84 8.93 1.00 10.23
N SER A 85 7.90 1.05 11.08
CA SER A 85 6.52 1.35 10.66
C SER A 85 6.42 2.72 9.99
N ALA A 86 7.09 3.74 10.55
CA ALA A 86 7.12 5.08 9.98
C ALA A 86 7.65 5.08 8.55
N SER A 87 8.74 4.37 8.27
CA SER A 87 9.31 4.27 6.92
C SER A 87 8.34 3.59 5.94
N LEU A 88 7.71 2.50 6.38
CA LEU A 88 6.72 1.75 5.60
C LEU A 88 5.49 2.59 5.21
N PHE A 89 5.04 3.51 6.07
CA PHE A 89 3.90 4.41 5.76
C PHE A 89 4.31 5.72 5.11
N ALA A 90 5.41 6.33 5.55
CA ALA A 90 5.85 7.65 5.11
C ALA A 90 6.29 7.65 3.65
N VAL A 91 6.92 6.57 3.16
CA VAL A 91 7.36 6.48 1.77
C VAL A 91 6.16 6.50 0.80
N PRO A 92 5.15 5.62 0.92
CA PRO A 92 3.93 5.72 0.12
C PRO A 92 3.21 7.07 0.31
N ALA A 93 3.08 7.56 1.54
CA ALA A 93 2.43 8.84 1.82
C ALA A 93 3.13 10.03 1.13
N ALA A 94 4.47 10.05 1.12
CA ALA A 94 5.26 11.05 0.43
C ALA A 94 5.09 10.98 -1.10
N LEU A 95 5.09 9.77 -1.67
CA LEU A 95 4.89 9.56 -3.10
C LEU A 95 3.46 9.94 -3.55
N TYR A 96 2.43 9.58 -2.78
CA TYR A 96 1.06 10.02 -3.04
C TYR A 96 0.88 11.52 -2.82
N HIS A 97 1.48 12.10 -1.78
CA HIS A 97 1.50 13.54 -1.58
C HIS A 97 2.15 14.23 -2.79
N PHE A 98 3.28 13.72 -3.27
CA PHE A 98 3.93 14.25 -4.46
C PHE A 98 3.04 14.14 -5.70
N ALA A 99 2.40 13.00 -5.94
CA ALA A 99 1.45 12.81 -7.05
C ALA A 99 0.28 13.82 -6.98
N LEU A 100 -0.35 13.93 -5.80
CA LEU A 100 -1.42 14.89 -5.50
C LEU A 100 -0.94 16.33 -5.75
N ALA A 101 0.25 16.68 -5.30
CA ALA A 101 0.83 18.00 -5.48
C ALA A 101 1.10 18.31 -6.96
N ARG A 102 1.46 17.33 -7.79
CA ARG A 102 1.66 17.51 -9.24
C ARG A 102 0.34 17.78 -9.96
N VAL A 103 -0.74 17.08 -9.59
CA VAL A 103 -2.05 17.21 -10.25
C VAL A 103 -2.99 18.21 -9.58
N ARG A 104 -2.59 18.88 -8.49
CA ARG A 104 -3.43 19.76 -7.66
C ARG A 104 -4.10 20.93 -8.40
N HIS A 105 -3.70 21.21 -9.64
CA HIS A 105 -4.25 22.27 -10.48
C HIS A 105 -5.14 21.74 -11.62
N ASP A 106 -5.16 20.43 -11.85
CA ASP A 106 -6.01 19.75 -12.84
C ASP A 106 -7.06 18.91 -12.10
N VAL A 107 -8.31 19.38 -12.05
CA VAL A 107 -9.37 18.75 -11.24
C VAL A 107 -9.64 17.30 -11.70
N PRO A 108 -9.82 16.99 -13.00
CA PRO A 108 -9.95 15.61 -13.46
C PRO A 108 -8.82 14.69 -13.02
N LEU A 109 -7.55 15.11 -13.16
CA LEU A 109 -6.43 14.28 -12.71
C LEU A 109 -6.37 14.14 -11.19
N LEU A 110 -6.69 15.21 -10.44
CA LEU A 110 -6.78 15.15 -8.99
C LEU A 110 -7.87 14.18 -8.51
N VAL A 111 -9.02 14.13 -9.18
CA VAL A 111 -10.08 13.15 -8.89
C VAL A 111 -9.53 11.73 -9.00
N VAL A 112 -8.78 11.42 -10.05
CA VAL A 112 -8.23 10.07 -10.26
C VAL A 112 -7.19 9.72 -9.19
N VAL A 113 -6.27 10.64 -8.86
CA VAL A 113 -5.27 10.37 -7.81
C VAL A 113 -5.93 10.19 -6.44
N VAL A 114 -6.96 10.98 -6.10
CA VAL A 114 -7.73 10.79 -4.86
C VAL A 114 -8.51 9.46 -4.88
N ALA A 115 -9.05 9.06 -6.04
CA ALA A 115 -9.70 7.76 -6.20
C ALA A 115 -8.71 6.59 -6.05
N ILE A 116 -7.46 6.73 -6.52
CA ILE A 116 -6.38 5.76 -6.27
C ILE A 116 -6.12 5.65 -4.76
N VAL A 117 -6.02 6.77 -4.04
CA VAL A 117 -5.83 6.72 -2.58
C VAL A 117 -7.00 5.99 -1.90
N ALA A 118 -8.24 6.29 -2.29
CA ALA A 118 -9.44 5.74 -1.69
C ALA A 118 -9.69 4.25 -2.01
N GLY A 119 -9.45 3.83 -3.26
CA GLY A 119 -9.80 2.47 -3.72
C GLY A 119 -8.62 1.52 -3.89
N VAL A 120 -7.38 2.02 -3.82
CA VAL A 120 -6.16 1.20 -3.92
C VAL A 120 -5.39 1.27 -2.61
N TYR A 121 -4.88 2.44 -2.23
CA TYR A 121 -3.98 2.55 -1.07
C TYR A 121 -4.64 2.17 0.26
N LEU A 122 -5.70 2.89 0.67
CA LEU A 122 -6.31 2.65 1.99
C LEU A 122 -6.79 1.18 2.14
N PRO A 123 -7.47 0.58 1.15
CA PRO A 123 -7.91 -0.82 1.24
C PRO A 123 -6.79 -1.86 1.24
N THR A 124 -5.55 -1.51 0.89
CA THR A 124 -4.42 -2.46 0.89
C THR A 124 -3.34 -2.12 1.91
N SER A 125 -3.43 -0.96 2.57
CA SER A 125 -2.36 -0.43 3.41
C SER A 125 -2.24 -1.08 4.79
N PHE A 126 -3.24 -1.85 5.26
CA PHE A 126 -3.15 -2.50 6.56
C PHE A 126 -1.96 -3.46 6.63
N PHE A 127 -1.82 -4.31 5.61
CA PHE A 127 -0.59 -5.06 5.35
C PHE A 127 0.43 -4.15 4.65
N ILE A 128 1.13 -3.33 5.44
CA ILE A 128 2.00 -2.28 4.90
C ILE A 128 3.37 -2.80 4.43
N VAL A 129 3.83 -3.91 5.03
CA VAL A 129 5.14 -4.53 4.74
C VAL A 129 5.26 -4.97 3.28
N GLY A 130 4.12 -5.20 2.61
CA GLY A 130 4.10 -5.49 1.18
C GLY A 130 4.66 -4.36 0.32
N GLU A 131 5.65 -4.69 -0.49
CA GLU A 131 6.44 -3.81 -1.36
C GLU A 131 5.56 -3.16 -2.45
N TYR A 132 4.41 -3.76 -2.73
CA TYR A 132 3.40 -3.22 -3.63
C TYR A 132 2.89 -1.84 -3.19
N ASN A 133 2.86 -1.51 -1.89
CA ASN A 133 2.36 -0.21 -1.43
C ASN A 133 3.25 0.94 -1.92
N VAL A 134 4.58 0.77 -1.81
CA VAL A 134 5.57 1.72 -2.33
C VAL A 134 5.52 1.74 -3.86
N THR A 135 5.46 0.56 -4.48
CA THR A 135 5.38 0.44 -5.94
C THR A 135 4.16 1.16 -6.51
N PHE A 136 2.97 0.95 -5.94
CA PHE A 136 1.72 1.57 -6.37
C PHE A 136 1.76 3.09 -6.22
N ALA A 137 2.35 3.60 -5.15
CA ALA A 137 2.56 5.03 -4.96
C ALA A 137 3.57 5.60 -5.97
N ALA A 138 4.67 4.88 -6.23
CA ALA A 138 5.71 5.27 -7.18
C ALA A 138 5.18 5.33 -8.62
N VAL A 139 4.43 4.32 -9.08
CA VAL A 139 3.83 4.32 -10.44
C VAL A 139 2.78 5.43 -10.59
N THR A 140 2.04 5.72 -9.52
CA THR A 140 1.09 6.86 -9.49
C THR A 140 1.83 8.19 -9.60
N ALA A 141 2.91 8.37 -8.84
CA ALA A 141 3.78 9.53 -8.94
C ALA A 141 4.41 9.67 -10.33
N THR A 142 4.95 8.60 -10.91
CA THR A 142 5.52 8.58 -12.27
C THR A 142 4.49 9.03 -13.29
N MET A 143 3.28 8.49 -13.25
CA MET A 143 2.22 8.89 -14.16
C MET A 143 1.85 10.38 -13.97
N ALA A 144 1.70 10.82 -12.72
CA ALA A 144 1.43 12.23 -12.42
C ALA A 144 2.51 13.16 -12.97
N VAL A 145 3.80 12.84 -12.78
CA VAL A 145 4.92 13.59 -13.36
C VAL A 145 4.85 13.55 -14.89
N THR A 146 4.71 12.37 -15.49
CA THR A 146 4.70 12.19 -16.95
C THR A 146 3.61 13.04 -17.62
N LEU A 147 2.42 13.10 -17.03
CA LEU A 147 1.27 13.82 -17.59
C LEU A 147 1.29 15.34 -17.30
N THR A 148 2.11 15.78 -16.35
CA THR A 148 2.23 17.18 -15.94
C THR A 148 3.64 17.75 -16.15
N ALA A 149 4.52 17.00 -16.81
CA ALA A 149 5.89 17.40 -17.09
C ALA A 149 5.88 18.61 -18.01
N GLY A 150 6.70 19.61 -17.67
CA GLY A 150 6.99 20.69 -18.59
C GLY A 150 7.75 20.14 -19.79
N ILE A 151 7.45 20.65 -21.00
CA ILE A 151 8.04 20.20 -22.27
C ILE A 151 9.59 20.16 -22.24
N ARG A 152 10.25 20.94 -21.37
CA ARG A 152 11.72 21.02 -21.22
C ARG A 152 12.23 20.87 -19.77
N SER A 153 11.46 20.27 -18.88
CA SER A 153 11.82 20.21 -17.45
C SER A 153 12.82 19.10 -17.15
N VAL A 154 14.13 19.43 -17.07
CA VAL A 154 15.19 18.47 -16.65
C VAL A 154 14.85 17.81 -15.32
N ARG A 155 14.32 18.60 -14.37
CA ARG A 155 13.90 18.12 -13.06
C ARG A 155 12.87 17.00 -13.17
N ASP A 156 11.84 17.16 -14.00
CA ASP A 156 10.80 16.13 -14.15
C ASP A 156 11.39 14.83 -14.71
N VAL A 157 12.30 14.91 -15.69
CA VAL A 157 12.91 13.71 -16.27
C VAL A 157 13.85 13.01 -15.30
N VAL A 158 14.63 13.75 -14.50
CA VAL A 158 15.45 13.18 -13.43
C VAL A 158 14.58 12.45 -12.41
N ILE A 159 13.43 13.04 -12.02
CA ILE A 159 12.48 12.37 -11.12
C ILE A 159 11.96 11.07 -11.75
N LEU A 160 11.64 11.06 -13.05
CA LEU A 160 11.22 9.84 -13.74
C LEU A 160 12.33 8.77 -13.75
N CYS A 161 13.60 9.15 -13.93
CA CYS A 161 14.73 8.22 -13.84
C CYS A 161 14.85 7.62 -12.42
N VAL A 162 14.74 8.45 -11.38
CA VAL A 162 14.84 8.00 -9.98
C VAL A 162 13.68 7.06 -9.63
N LEU A 163 12.45 7.40 -10.02
CA LEU A 163 11.29 6.53 -9.81
C LEU A 163 11.40 5.22 -10.64
N GLY A 164 11.93 5.30 -11.87
CA GLY A 164 12.21 4.13 -12.69
C GLY A 164 13.24 3.20 -12.05
N ALA A 165 14.32 3.76 -11.49
CA ALA A 165 15.35 3.00 -10.79
C ALA A 165 14.80 2.33 -9.51
N LEU A 166 14.00 3.04 -8.72
CA LEU A 166 13.29 2.46 -7.58
C LEU A 166 12.40 1.29 -8.02
N CYS A 167 11.68 1.44 -9.13
CA CYS A 167 10.76 0.42 -9.63
C CYS A 167 11.43 -0.83 -10.25
N LEU A 168 12.72 -0.79 -10.61
CA LEU A 168 13.43 -1.92 -11.25
C LEU A 168 13.31 -3.24 -10.47
N ARG A 169 13.48 -3.18 -9.14
CA ARG A 169 13.41 -4.33 -8.23
C ARG A 169 12.44 -4.01 -7.10
N SER A 170 11.16 -3.89 -7.46
CA SER A 170 10.12 -3.41 -6.56
C SER A 170 8.99 -4.41 -6.35
N TYR A 171 8.28 -4.81 -7.41
CA TYR A 171 7.12 -5.68 -7.30
C TYR A 171 6.70 -6.32 -8.62
N GLU A 172 6.08 -7.50 -8.59
CA GLU A 172 5.71 -8.27 -9.79
C GLU A 172 4.70 -7.54 -10.69
N ALA A 173 3.89 -6.65 -10.12
CA ALA A 173 2.92 -5.84 -10.88
C ALA A 173 3.59 -4.93 -11.93
N MET A 174 4.90 -4.71 -11.84
CA MET A 174 5.65 -4.00 -12.87
C MET A 174 5.64 -4.70 -14.23
N ILE A 175 5.23 -5.97 -14.32
CA ILE A 175 4.97 -6.65 -15.60
C ILE A 175 3.98 -5.89 -16.49
N TYR A 176 2.96 -5.25 -15.90
CA TYR A 176 1.99 -4.44 -16.64
C TYR A 176 2.14 -2.94 -16.40
N PHE A 177 2.62 -2.49 -15.22
CA PHE A 177 2.90 -1.07 -15.01
C PHE A 177 4.11 -0.56 -15.80
N GLY A 178 5.16 -1.38 -15.93
CA GLY A 178 6.38 -1.03 -16.65
C GLY A 178 6.09 -0.62 -18.09
N PRO A 179 5.43 -1.48 -18.91
CA PRO A 179 5.07 -1.13 -20.28
C PRO A 179 4.11 0.07 -20.37
N LEU A 180 3.13 0.16 -19.46
CA LEU A 180 2.17 1.27 -19.43
C LEU A 180 2.88 2.63 -19.21
N LEU A 181 3.78 2.69 -18.23
CA LEU A 181 4.53 3.90 -17.91
C LEU A 181 5.57 4.23 -18.99
N ALA A 182 6.29 3.24 -19.50
CA ALA A 182 7.23 3.43 -20.60
C ALA A 182 6.53 4.02 -21.84
N ALA A 183 5.35 3.50 -22.19
CA ALA A 183 4.54 4.02 -23.29
C ALA A 183 4.07 5.46 -23.04
N ALA A 184 3.61 5.78 -21.82
CA ALA A 184 3.22 7.13 -21.44
C ALA A 184 4.40 8.12 -21.49
N ILE A 185 5.59 7.70 -21.03
CA ILE A 185 6.82 8.50 -21.04
C ILE A 185 7.26 8.78 -22.49
N VAL A 186 7.28 7.76 -23.35
CA VAL A 186 7.62 7.93 -24.78
C VAL A 186 6.60 8.82 -25.48
N TRP A 187 5.31 8.69 -25.14
CA TRP A 187 4.28 9.58 -25.66
C TRP A 187 4.51 11.03 -25.22
N ALA A 188 4.83 11.26 -23.95
CA ALA A 188 5.11 12.60 -23.44
C ALA A 188 6.37 13.21 -24.08
N SER A 189 7.43 12.42 -24.25
CA SER A 189 8.69 12.88 -24.85
C SER A 189 8.52 13.27 -26.33
N ARG A 190 7.69 12.55 -27.10
CA ARG A 190 7.38 12.91 -28.50
C ARG A 190 6.67 14.25 -28.65
N ARG A 191 5.99 14.73 -27.60
CA ARG A 191 5.37 16.05 -27.60
C ARG A 191 6.34 17.17 -27.30
N ALA A 192 7.55 16.85 -26.88
CA ALA A 192 8.62 17.80 -26.68
C ALA A 192 9.46 17.95 -27.96
N THR A 193 8.86 18.57 -28.98
CA THR A 193 9.45 18.75 -30.33
C THR A 193 10.81 19.44 -30.33
N ASP A 194 11.10 20.27 -29.31
CA ASP A 194 12.33 21.04 -29.19
C ASP A 194 13.08 20.76 -27.86
N ALA A 195 13.06 19.53 -27.36
CA ALA A 195 13.88 19.18 -26.20
C ALA A 195 15.36 18.98 -26.59
N ASP A 196 16.28 19.44 -25.75
CA ASP A 196 17.72 19.20 -25.90
C ASP A 196 18.01 17.69 -25.97
N PHE A 197 19.09 17.30 -26.66
CA PHE A 197 19.48 15.89 -26.80
C PHE A 197 19.59 15.19 -25.44
N ALA A 198 20.19 15.85 -24.44
CA ALA A 198 20.32 15.31 -23.08
C ALA A 198 18.95 14.97 -22.44
N ILE A 199 17.93 15.83 -22.60
CA ILE A 199 16.58 15.59 -22.08
C ILE A 199 15.94 14.39 -22.77
N ARG A 200 16.14 14.23 -24.09
CA ARG A 200 15.64 13.06 -24.84
C ARG A 200 16.30 11.76 -24.37
N VAL A 201 17.61 11.79 -24.15
CA VAL A 201 18.35 10.64 -23.59
C VAL A 201 17.83 10.28 -22.21
N LEU A 202 17.62 11.25 -21.32
CA LEU A 202 17.06 10.99 -19.99
C LEU A 202 15.64 10.41 -20.06
N TYR A 203 14.79 10.86 -20.98
CA TYR A 203 13.47 10.26 -21.18
C TYR A 203 13.56 8.81 -21.66
N ALA A 204 14.51 8.51 -22.55
CA ALA A 204 14.76 7.15 -23.01
C ALA A 204 15.26 6.27 -21.86
N VAL A 205 16.18 6.76 -21.04
CA VAL A 205 16.67 6.06 -19.83
C VAL A 205 15.53 5.77 -18.86
N ALA A 206 14.66 6.76 -18.57
CA ALA A 206 13.50 6.55 -17.72
C ALA A 206 12.54 5.48 -18.29
N ALA A 207 12.20 5.56 -19.58
CA ALA A 207 11.34 4.57 -20.23
C ALA A 207 11.97 3.17 -20.21
N LEU A 208 13.27 3.06 -20.47
CA LEU A 208 14.02 1.80 -20.41
C LEU A 208 14.07 1.23 -18.99
N ALA A 209 14.18 2.06 -17.95
CA ALA A 209 14.12 1.60 -16.57
C ALA A 209 12.76 0.94 -16.25
N PHE A 210 11.66 1.50 -16.73
CA PHE A 210 10.32 0.89 -16.57
C PHE A 210 10.14 -0.39 -17.39
N VAL A 211 10.73 -0.48 -18.58
CA VAL A 211 10.77 -1.75 -19.34
C VAL A 211 11.63 -2.78 -18.59
N GLY A 212 12.78 -2.38 -18.05
CA GLY A 212 13.64 -3.23 -17.22
C GLY A 212 12.91 -3.77 -16.00
N ALA A 213 12.09 -2.95 -15.34
CA ALA A 213 11.27 -3.38 -14.20
C ALA A 213 10.28 -4.49 -14.59
N ALA A 214 9.69 -4.40 -15.79
CA ALA A 214 8.81 -5.41 -16.33
C ALA A 214 9.55 -6.73 -16.62
N VAL A 215 10.78 -6.64 -17.15
CA VAL A 215 11.64 -7.80 -17.40
C VAL A 215 12.02 -8.50 -16.10
N VAL A 216 12.49 -7.76 -15.09
CA VAL A 216 12.83 -8.31 -13.77
C VAL A 216 11.62 -8.99 -13.14
N SER A 217 10.45 -8.34 -13.20
CA SER A 217 9.20 -8.91 -12.70
C SER A 217 8.79 -10.18 -13.44
N THR A 218 8.98 -10.21 -14.76
CA THR A 218 8.68 -11.40 -15.57
C THR A 218 9.58 -12.57 -15.17
N ALA A 219 10.89 -12.33 -15.03
CA ALA A 219 11.83 -13.36 -14.57
C ALA A 219 11.42 -13.90 -13.19
N THR A 220 11.08 -13.00 -12.26
CA THR A 220 10.61 -13.37 -10.91
C THR A 220 9.35 -14.23 -10.95
N ILE A 221 8.36 -13.87 -11.77
CA ILE A 221 7.13 -14.64 -11.92
C ILE A 221 7.43 -16.03 -12.48
N VAL A 222 8.33 -16.14 -13.47
CA VAL A 222 8.73 -17.41 -14.08
C VAL A 222 9.42 -18.30 -13.06
N ASP A 223 10.38 -17.75 -12.30
CA ASP A 223 11.15 -18.51 -11.31
C ASP A 223 10.28 -19.14 -10.21
N TYR A 224 9.20 -18.45 -9.80
CA TYR A 224 8.30 -18.91 -8.74
C TYR A 224 6.97 -19.50 -9.25
N TRP A 225 6.76 -19.61 -10.56
CA TRP A 225 5.46 -19.96 -11.14
C TRP A 225 4.94 -21.33 -10.66
N ASP A 226 5.83 -22.31 -10.55
CA ASP A 226 5.50 -23.68 -10.19
C ASP A 226 5.69 -23.98 -8.70
N HIS A 227 6.14 -23.00 -7.93
CA HIS A 227 6.38 -23.20 -6.51
C HIS A 227 5.03 -23.35 -5.76
N PRO A 228 4.80 -24.44 -4.98
CA PRO A 228 3.49 -24.77 -4.39
C PRO A 228 2.85 -23.62 -3.61
N HIS A 229 3.64 -22.92 -2.79
CA HIS A 229 3.22 -21.73 -2.05
C HIS A 229 2.58 -20.65 -2.97
N PHE A 230 3.17 -20.38 -4.14
CA PHE A 230 2.64 -19.37 -5.06
C PHE A 230 1.38 -19.85 -5.79
N SER A 231 1.20 -21.16 -5.97
CA SER A 231 -0.05 -21.72 -6.50
C SER A 231 -1.24 -21.41 -5.56
N GLU A 232 -1.05 -21.60 -4.26
CA GLU A 232 -2.04 -21.29 -3.23
C GLU A 232 -2.30 -19.78 -3.11
N VAL A 233 -1.24 -18.96 -3.15
CA VAL A 233 -1.39 -17.49 -3.14
C VAL A 233 -2.15 -17.00 -4.38
N ARG A 234 -1.95 -17.61 -5.55
CA ARG A 234 -2.72 -17.30 -6.78
C ARG A 234 -4.19 -17.65 -6.65
N SER A 235 -4.53 -18.85 -6.15
CA SER A 235 -5.93 -19.24 -5.97
C SER A 235 -6.64 -18.35 -4.96
N THR A 236 -5.94 -17.98 -3.88
CA THR A 236 -6.46 -17.09 -2.83
C THR A 236 -6.65 -15.65 -3.34
N SER A 237 -5.93 -15.22 -4.39
CA SER A 237 -6.06 -13.87 -4.96
C SER A 237 -7.46 -13.55 -5.50
N ILE A 238 -8.28 -14.58 -5.80
CA ILE A 238 -9.69 -14.41 -6.22
C ILE A 238 -10.58 -14.02 -5.02
N GLU A 239 -10.12 -14.25 -3.79
CA GLU A 239 -10.84 -13.94 -2.56
C GLU A 239 -10.74 -12.46 -2.13
N PHE A 240 -10.26 -11.57 -3.02
CA PHE A 240 -10.17 -10.13 -2.75
C PHE A 240 -11.50 -9.52 -2.27
N TRP A 241 -12.64 -10.12 -2.64
CA TRP A 241 -13.97 -9.67 -2.25
C TRP A 241 -14.25 -9.81 -0.74
N ARG A 242 -13.47 -10.64 -0.03
CA ARG A 242 -13.51 -10.74 1.45
C ARG A 242 -12.99 -9.47 2.13
N ASN A 243 -12.21 -8.65 1.41
CA ASN A 243 -11.84 -7.32 1.87
C ASN A 243 -12.99 -6.35 1.64
N MET A 244 -13.84 -6.13 2.64
CA MET A 244 -14.94 -5.16 2.52
C MET A 244 -14.43 -3.74 2.26
N GLN A 245 -13.24 -3.37 2.77
CA GLN A 245 -12.65 -2.05 2.50
C GLN A 245 -12.28 -1.88 1.02
N PHE A 246 -12.04 -2.96 0.30
CA PHE A 246 -11.75 -2.92 -1.13
C PHE A 246 -13.01 -3.15 -1.98
N ALA A 247 -13.82 -4.15 -1.62
CA ALA A 247 -15.01 -4.54 -2.39
C ALA A 247 -16.07 -3.43 -2.45
N ILE A 248 -16.31 -2.73 -1.34
CA ILE A 248 -17.29 -1.63 -1.25
C ILE A 248 -16.93 -0.48 -2.20
N PRO A 249 -15.73 0.15 -2.14
CA PRO A 249 -15.37 1.21 -3.08
C PRO A 249 -15.22 0.70 -4.51
N LEU A 250 -14.71 -0.52 -4.72
CA LEU A 250 -14.63 -1.12 -6.06
C LEU A 250 -16.02 -1.22 -6.70
N ALA A 251 -17.04 -1.68 -5.96
CA ALA A 251 -18.40 -1.73 -6.46
C ALA A 251 -18.93 -0.34 -6.82
N GLY A 252 -18.68 0.67 -5.96
CA GLY A 252 -19.03 2.06 -6.23
C GLY A 252 -18.40 2.60 -7.52
N PHE A 253 -17.10 2.37 -7.71
CA PHE A 253 -16.37 2.75 -8.90
C PHE A 253 -16.83 1.99 -10.15
N ALA A 254 -17.09 0.69 -10.04
CA ALA A 254 -17.60 -0.12 -11.13
C ALA A 254 -18.98 0.35 -11.59
N ILE A 255 -19.91 0.60 -10.65
CA ILE A 255 -21.25 1.12 -10.97
C ILE A 255 -21.14 2.48 -11.66
N CYS A 256 -20.36 3.42 -11.10
CA CYS A 256 -20.18 4.75 -11.69
C CYS A 256 -19.49 4.70 -13.06
N GLY A 257 -18.49 3.83 -13.22
CA GLY A 257 -17.75 3.63 -14.46
C GLY A 257 -18.64 3.04 -15.56
N VAL A 258 -19.33 1.93 -15.29
CA VAL A 258 -20.23 1.28 -16.25
C VAL A 258 -21.40 2.19 -16.62
N ALA A 259 -22.05 2.83 -15.64
CA ALA A 259 -23.14 3.76 -15.91
C ALA A 259 -22.67 4.99 -16.71
N GLY A 260 -21.48 5.53 -16.39
CA GLY A 260 -20.89 6.65 -17.10
C GLY A 260 -20.44 6.32 -18.52
N LEU A 261 -19.94 5.11 -18.77
CA LEU A 261 -19.59 4.63 -20.11
C LEU A 261 -20.83 4.41 -20.97
N ARG A 262 -21.89 3.81 -20.41
CA ARG A 262 -23.16 3.57 -21.12
C ARG A 262 -23.97 4.84 -21.36
N ASN A 263 -24.00 5.74 -20.38
CA ASN A 263 -24.74 6.99 -20.46
C ASN A 263 -23.93 8.13 -19.82
N PRO A 264 -23.05 8.80 -20.58
CA PRO A 264 -22.23 9.90 -20.07
C PRO A 264 -23.05 11.01 -19.41
N ALA A 265 -24.26 11.31 -19.90
CA ALA A 265 -25.13 12.31 -19.30
C ALA A 265 -25.60 11.94 -17.87
N TRP A 266 -25.56 10.67 -17.49
CA TRP A 266 -25.81 10.22 -16.12
C TRP A 266 -24.79 10.80 -15.13
N LEU A 267 -23.53 10.98 -15.55
CA LEU A 267 -22.48 11.60 -14.72
C LEU A 267 -22.79 13.04 -14.37
N ARG A 268 -23.71 13.73 -15.08
CA ARG A 268 -24.20 15.07 -14.76
C ARG A 268 -25.30 15.07 -13.70
N LYS A 269 -26.03 13.96 -13.56
CA LYS A 269 -27.19 13.82 -12.66
C LYS A 269 -26.77 13.51 -11.21
N ARG A 270 -27.76 13.27 -10.34
CA ARG A 270 -27.55 12.91 -8.92
C ARG A 270 -27.08 11.46 -8.71
N GLY A 271 -27.10 10.62 -9.75
CA GLY A 271 -26.75 9.20 -9.68
C GLY A 271 -25.40 8.92 -9.02
N PRO A 272 -24.28 9.52 -9.50
CA PRO A 272 -22.97 9.35 -8.87
C PRO A 272 -22.94 9.74 -7.39
N THR A 273 -23.68 10.79 -7.00
CA THR A 273 -23.76 11.26 -5.61
C THR A 273 -24.45 10.24 -4.71
N VAL A 274 -25.54 9.64 -5.18
CA VAL A 274 -26.24 8.59 -4.43
C VAL A 274 -25.35 7.36 -4.29
N VAL A 275 -24.74 6.89 -5.39
CA VAL A 275 -23.89 5.69 -5.38
C VAL A 275 -22.68 5.89 -4.47
N LEU A 276 -21.88 6.94 -4.68
CA LEU A 276 -20.68 7.16 -3.88
C LEU A 276 -21.00 7.58 -2.44
N GLY A 277 -22.13 8.25 -2.21
CA GLY A 277 -22.61 8.57 -0.86
C GLY A 277 -22.99 7.33 -0.06
N VAL A 278 -23.72 6.39 -0.68
CA VAL A 278 -24.05 5.10 -0.06
C VAL A 278 -22.78 4.29 0.19
N VAL A 279 -21.88 4.22 -0.79
CA VAL A 279 -20.59 3.51 -0.65
C VAL A 279 -19.75 4.09 0.50
N ALA A 280 -19.66 5.42 0.60
CA ALA A 280 -18.97 6.07 1.71
C ALA A 280 -19.63 5.77 3.06
N LEU A 281 -20.95 5.78 3.14
CA LEU A 281 -21.67 5.41 4.36
C LEU A 281 -21.43 3.96 4.76
N LEU A 282 -21.54 3.01 3.81
CA LEU A 282 -21.30 1.58 4.06
C LEU A 282 -19.87 1.33 4.53
N LEU A 283 -18.89 2.02 3.93
CA LEU A 283 -17.50 1.90 4.30
C LEU A 283 -17.24 2.48 5.69
N ALA A 284 -17.80 3.65 5.99
CA ALA A 284 -17.66 4.27 7.31
C ALA A 284 -18.26 3.38 8.40
N VAL A 285 -19.44 2.80 8.18
CA VAL A 285 -20.15 1.95 9.17
C VAL A 285 -19.56 0.53 9.26
N SER A 286 -18.73 0.12 8.31
CA SER A 286 -18.21 -1.24 8.22
C SER A 286 -17.51 -1.79 9.47
N PRO A 287 -16.81 -0.99 10.32
CA PRO A 287 -16.21 -1.52 11.54
C PRO A 287 -17.21 -2.06 12.56
N TRP A 288 -18.43 -1.51 12.58
CA TRP A 288 -19.47 -1.92 13.53
C TRP A 288 -20.24 -3.17 13.08
N TRP A 289 -20.07 -3.61 11.84
CA TRP A 289 -20.67 -4.88 11.38
C TRP A 289 -20.18 -6.08 12.19
N ARG A 290 -18.98 -5.99 12.75
CA ARG A 290 -18.42 -7.01 13.65
C ARG A 290 -19.30 -7.29 14.86
N ASP A 291 -20.06 -6.29 15.35
CA ASP A 291 -20.91 -6.44 16.53
C ASP A 291 -22.15 -7.29 16.20
N VAL A 292 -22.52 -7.37 14.92
CA VAL A 292 -23.66 -8.16 14.42
C VAL A 292 -23.19 -9.51 13.86
N HIS A 293 -22.03 -9.55 13.20
CA HIS A 293 -21.45 -10.76 12.63
C HIS A 293 -19.94 -10.74 12.87
N PRO A 294 -19.42 -11.32 13.96
CA PRO A 294 -17.98 -11.24 14.30
C PRO A 294 -17.01 -11.67 13.17
N PRO A 295 -17.34 -12.65 12.31
CA PRO A 295 -16.52 -12.99 11.15
C PRO A 295 -16.53 -11.94 10.02
N SER A 296 -17.40 -10.93 10.09
CA SER A 296 -17.43 -9.78 9.16
C SER A 296 -16.42 -8.69 9.52
N ILE A 297 -15.47 -9.00 10.43
CA ILE A 297 -14.27 -8.18 10.55
C ILE A 297 -13.69 -7.95 9.17
N LEU A 298 -13.26 -6.71 8.97
CA LEU A 298 -12.38 -6.27 7.89
C LEU A 298 -11.15 -7.18 7.91
N TYR A 299 -11.22 -8.32 7.23
CA TYR A 299 -10.28 -9.44 7.35
C TYR A 299 -8.86 -8.88 7.09
N PRO A 300 -8.02 -8.60 8.10
CA PRO A 300 -6.73 -7.94 7.89
C PRO A 300 -5.84 -8.65 6.85
N PRO A 301 -5.78 -9.99 6.81
CA PRO A 301 -5.13 -10.75 5.74
C PRO A 301 -5.63 -10.41 4.32
N SER A 302 -6.91 -10.04 4.18
CA SER A 302 -7.51 -9.69 2.89
C SER A 302 -6.92 -8.44 2.25
N HIS A 303 -6.24 -7.58 3.03
CA HIS A 303 -5.53 -6.42 2.48
C HIS A 303 -4.36 -6.86 1.60
N TYR A 304 -3.65 -7.90 2.01
CA TYR A 304 -2.63 -8.54 1.18
C TYR A 304 -3.28 -9.21 -0.03
N VAL A 305 -4.34 -9.99 0.15
CA VAL A 305 -5.02 -10.69 -0.96
C VAL A 305 -5.57 -9.71 -2.02
N ALA A 306 -6.13 -8.58 -1.58
CA ALA A 306 -6.72 -7.58 -2.46
C ALA A 306 -5.70 -6.85 -3.35
N ARG A 307 -4.39 -6.94 -3.04
CA ARG A 307 -3.33 -6.22 -3.77
C ARG A 307 -3.35 -6.47 -5.28
N GLN A 308 -3.68 -7.69 -5.72
CA GLN A 308 -3.69 -8.03 -7.15
C GLN A 308 -4.83 -7.32 -7.88
N ALA A 309 -6.05 -7.40 -7.34
CA ALA A 309 -7.21 -6.69 -7.88
C ALA A 309 -7.03 -5.16 -7.79
N ALA A 310 -6.41 -4.68 -6.70
CA ALA A 310 -6.07 -3.27 -6.52
C ALA A 310 -5.03 -2.79 -7.55
N GLY A 311 -4.06 -3.62 -7.90
CA GLY A 311 -3.09 -3.35 -8.97
C GLY A 311 -3.75 -3.24 -10.35
N VAL A 312 -4.70 -4.12 -10.67
CA VAL A 312 -5.50 -4.01 -11.90
C VAL A 312 -6.34 -2.73 -11.91
N LEU A 313 -7.03 -2.42 -10.80
CA LEU A 313 -7.77 -1.17 -10.66
C LEU A 313 -6.86 0.05 -10.87
N LEU A 314 -5.66 0.03 -10.28
CA LEU A 314 -4.67 1.07 -10.45
C LEU A 314 -4.27 1.21 -11.93
N ALA A 315 -3.99 0.12 -12.64
CA ALA A 315 -3.64 0.18 -14.07
C ALA A 315 -4.75 0.82 -14.91
N VAL A 316 -6.02 0.49 -14.63
CA VAL A 316 -7.18 1.12 -15.28
C VAL A 316 -7.25 2.61 -14.99
N LEU A 317 -7.04 3.02 -13.73
CA LEU A 317 -7.06 4.42 -13.33
C LEU A 317 -5.90 5.22 -13.96
N LEU A 318 -4.69 4.68 -14.00
CA LEU A 318 -3.53 5.29 -14.65
C LEU A 318 -3.71 5.40 -16.17
N GLY A 319 -4.23 4.35 -16.81
CA GLY A 319 -4.64 4.41 -18.22
C GLY A 319 -5.70 5.48 -18.46
N GLY A 320 -6.68 5.60 -17.57
CA GLY A 320 -7.68 6.66 -17.58
C GLY A 320 -7.08 8.06 -17.47
N MET A 321 -6.11 8.28 -16.57
CA MET A 321 -5.36 9.53 -16.47
C MET A 321 -4.67 9.87 -17.79
N TRP A 322 -3.99 8.89 -18.39
CA TRP A 322 -3.29 9.09 -19.65
C TRP A 322 -4.26 9.46 -20.78
N LEU A 323 -5.38 8.74 -20.91
CA LEU A 323 -6.43 9.04 -21.91
C LEU A 323 -7.05 10.43 -21.68
N LEU A 324 -7.26 10.84 -20.42
CA LEU A 324 -7.76 12.17 -20.06
C LEU A 324 -6.83 13.30 -20.54
N VAL A 325 -5.53 13.06 -20.68
CA VAL A 325 -4.57 14.07 -21.17
C VAL A 325 -4.29 13.91 -22.67
N ALA A 326 -4.13 12.69 -23.14
CA ALA A 326 -3.72 12.39 -24.51
C ALA A 326 -4.83 12.61 -25.53
N TRP A 327 -6.07 12.22 -25.20
CA TRP A 327 -7.17 12.24 -26.16
C TRP A 327 -7.93 13.57 -26.11
N ARG A 328 -7.32 14.63 -26.64
CA ARG A 328 -7.96 15.96 -26.71
C ARG A 328 -8.65 16.25 -28.05
N ARG A 329 -8.21 15.62 -29.14
CA ARG A 329 -8.83 15.74 -30.46
C ARG A 329 -9.92 14.68 -30.58
N ASN A 330 -11.18 15.12 -30.70
CA ASN A 330 -12.37 14.25 -30.75
C ASN A 330 -12.45 13.17 -29.66
N PRO A 331 -12.42 13.56 -28.37
CA PRO A 331 -12.59 12.63 -27.26
C PRO A 331 -13.98 11.96 -27.26
N PRO A 332 -14.08 10.70 -26.79
CA PRO A 332 -15.33 10.08 -26.41
C PRO A 332 -16.16 10.95 -25.46
N SER A 333 -17.48 10.85 -25.56
CA SER A 333 -18.45 11.63 -24.76
C SER A 333 -18.29 11.47 -23.25
N VAL A 334 -17.79 10.33 -22.78
CA VAL A 334 -17.47 10.12 -21.37
C VAL A 334 -16.31 11.02 -20.91
N LEU A 335 -15.25 11.14 -21.71
CA LEU A 335 -14.08 11.96 -21.37
C LEU A 335 -14.41 13.46 -21.45
N THR A 336 -15.27 13.87 -22.39
CA THR A 336 -15.75 15.26 -22.43
C THR A 336 -16.56 15.58 -21.18
N THR A 337 -17.47 14.69 -20.79
CA THR A 337 -18.32 14.89 -19.60
C THR A 337 -17.49 14.94 -18.31
N LEU A 338 -16.48 14.08 -18.16
CA LEU A 338 -15.59 14.10 -16.99
C LEU A 338 -14.74 15.37 -16.88
N ARG A 339 -14.44 16.04 -18.02
CA ARG A 339 -13.71 17.31 -18.05
C ARG A 339 -14.58 18.52 -17.73
N GLU A 340 -15.91 18.38 -17.73
CA GLU A 340 -16.81 19.47 -17.36
C GLU A 340 -16.56 19.88 -15.91
N ALA A 341 -16.27 21.17 -15.69
CA ALA A 341 -15.99 21.71 -14.36
C ALA A 341 -17.00 21.32 -13.27
N PRO A 342 -18.34 21.38 -13.49
CA PRO A 342 -19.30 20.96 -12.46
C PRO A 342 -19.22 19.46 -12.14
N VAL A 343 -19.03 18.60 -13.16
CA VAL A 343 -18.90 17.15 -12.99
C VAL A 343 -17.61 16.83 -12.25
N ALA A 344 -16.48 17.35 -12.71
CA ALA A 344 -15.16 17.10 -12.12
C ALA A 344 -15.10 17.54 -10.65
N ARG A 345 -15.64 18.71 -10.29
CA ARG A 345 -15.69 19.19 -8.90
C ARG A 345 -16.58 18.33 -8.01
N ARG A 346 -17.73 17.89 -8.52
CA ARG A 346 -18.59 16.97 -7.77
C ARG A 346 -17.92 15.63 -7.56
N MET A 347 -17.28 15.09 -8.61
CA MET A 347 -16.53 13.84 -8.49
C MET A 347 -15.42 14.00 -7.45
N LEU A 348 -14.68 15.12 -7.47
CA LEU A 348 -13.64 15.40 -6.48
C LEU A 348 -14.20 15.37 -5.05
N ALA A 349 -15.30 16.09 -4.80
CA ALA A 349 -15.93 16.11 -3.49
C ALA A 349 -16.36 14.71 -3.03
N LEU A 350 -16.94 13.90 -3.94
CA LEU A 350 -17.39 12.54 -3.63
C LEU A 350 -16.23 11.59 -3.36
N VAL A 351 -15.18 11.59 -4.18
CA VAL A 351 -14.02 10.72 -3.95
C VAL A 351 -13.24 11.16 -2.72
N THR A 352 -13.16 12.46 -2.42
CA THR A 352 -12.58 12.95 -1.17
C THR A 352 -13.38 12.48 0.04
N ALA A 353 -14.71 12.61 0.01
CA ALA A 353 -15.57 12.09 1.08
C ALA A 353 -15.39 10.57 1.27
N LEU A 354 -15.29 9.83 0.16
CA LEU A 354 -14.98 8.40 0.19
C LEU A 354 -13.60 8.12 0.81
N THR A 355 -12.57 8.93 0.53
CA THR A 355 -11.25 8.78 1.17
C THR A 355 -11.34 8.92 2.69
N PHE A 356 -12.08 9.92 3.19
CA PHE A 356 -12.29 10.08 4.64
C PHE A 356 -13.10 8.93 5.23
N ALA A 357 -14.13 8.45 4.52
CA ALA A 357 -14.88 7.28 4.95
C ALA A 357 -14.02 6.01 5.01
N ALA A 358 -13.10 5.84 4.05
CA ALA A 358 -12.14 4.73 4.00
C ALA A 358 -11.11 4.74 5.12
N ALA A 359 -10.83 5.90 5.72
CA ALA A 359 -9.95 5.99 6.89
C ALA A 359 -10.60 5.46 8.18
N VAL A 360 -11.94 5.45 8.28
CA VAL A 360 -12.64 4.95 9.46
C VAL A 360 -12.32 3.47 9.75
N PRO A 361 -12.45 2.54 8.77
CA PRO A 361 -12.07 1.15 8.99
C PRO A 361 -10.56 0.93 9.16
N ASP A 362 -9.70 1.75 8.55
CA ASP A 362 -8.24 1.72 8.79
C ASP A 362 -7.89 2.05 10.25
N VAL A 363 -8.49 3.11 10.80
CA VAL A 363 -8.31 3.50 12.21
C VAL A 363 -8.86 2.43 13.15
N ALA A 364 -10.04 1.89 12.86
CA ALA A 364 -10.65 0.84 13.67
C ALA A 364 -9.80 -0.44 13.70
N LEU A 365 -9.30 -0.89 12.55
CA LEU A 365 -8.40 -2.05 12.49
C LEU A 365 -7.08 -1.82 13.23
N THR A 366 -6.53 -0.61 13.13
CA THR A 366 -5.29 -0.28 13.82
C THR A 366 -5.47 -0.26 15.34
N ARG A 367 -6.64 0.17 15.85
CA ARG A 367 -6.95 0.04 17.28
C ARG A 367 -7.04 -1.41 17.72
N LEU A 368 -7.73 -2.25 16.95
CA LEU A 368 -7.82 -3.68 17.25
C LEU A 368 -6.44 -4.35 17.24
N TRP A 369 -5.55 -3.93 16.33
CA TRP A 369 -4.15 -4.35 16.32
C TRP A 369 -3.40 -3.90 17.59
N ALA A 370 -3.54 -2.64 18.00
CA ALA A 370 -2.91 -2.13 19.20
C ALA A 370 -3.37 -2.90 20.47
N ASP A 371 -4.66 -3.18 20.59
CA ASP A 371 -5.23 -3.98 21.67
C ASP A 371 -4.67 -5.42 21.66
N TYR A 372 -4.59 -6.03 20.47
CA TYR A 372 -3.98 -7.35 20.29
C TYR A 372 -2.51 -7.38 20.71
N LEU A 373 -1.73 -6.39 20.27
CA LEU A 373 -0.30 -6.25 20.59
C LEU A 373 -0.10 -6.03 22.10
N GLY A 374 -0.93 -5.20 22.72
CA GLY A 374 -0.92 -4.95 24.15
C GLY A 374 -1.20 -6.22 24.97
N GLY A 375 -2.21 -7.00 24.58
CA GLY A 375 -2.54 -8.27 25.21
C GLY A 375 -1.42 -9.32 25.09
N LEU A 376 -0.82 -9.44 23.89
CA LEU A 376 0.30 -10.37 23.67
C LEU A 376 1.55 -9.94 24.46
N ARG A 377 1.82 -8.63 24.53
CA ARG A 377 2.92 -8.07 25.30
C ARG A 377 2.78 -8.34 26.80
N GLN A 378 1.59 -8.17 27.36
CA GLN A 378 1.33 -8.50 28.76
C GLN A 378 1.62 -9.99 29.02
N LEU A 379 1.10 -10.86 28.16
CA LEU A 379 1.27 -12.31 28.26
C LEU A 379 2.75 -12.73 28.30
N VAL A 380 3.58 -12.22 27.39
CA VAL A 380 5.00 -12.63 27.30
C VAL A 380 5.86 -12.07 28.43
N ASN A 381 5.49 -10.93 29.00
CA ASN A 381 6.21 -10.35 30.12
C ASN A 381 5.91 -11.09 31.44
N GLU A 382 4.70 -11.63 31.59
CA GLU A 382 4.26 -12.37 32.79
C GLU A 382 4.68 -13.84 32.78
N ARG A 383 4.90 -14.45 31.62
CA ARG A 383 5.23 -15.88 31.48
C ARG A 383 6.73 -16.13 31.29
N THR A 384 7.09 -17.42 31.28
CA THR A 384 8.44 -17.94 31.01
C THR A 384 8.36 -19.19 30.14
N GLY A 385 9.34 -19.38 29.26
CA GLY A 385 9.44 -20.56 28.40
C GLY A 385 8.49 -20.50 27.20
N ILE A 386 8.17 -21.68 26.66
CA ILE A 386 7.32 -21.82 25.48
C ILE A 386 5.85 -21.83 25.88
N VAL A 387 5.06 -20.95 25.26
CA VAL A 387 3.62 -20.82 25.44
C VAL A 387 2.94 -21.24 24.13
N ARG A 388 2.06 -22.24 24.21
CA ARG A 388 1.33 -22.74 23.03
C ARG A 388 0.23 -21.76 22.63
N ALA A 389 0.25 -21.31 21.38
CA ALA A 389 -0.67 -20.32 20.85
C ALA A 389 -2.12 -20.80 20.98
N GLU A 390 -2.38 -22.07 20.73
CA GLU A 390 -3.70 -22.72 20.72
C GLU A 390 -4.41 -22.63 22.08
N THR A 391 -3.65 -22.43 23.15
CA THR A 391 -4.17 -22.29 24.52
C THR A 391 -4.55 -20.86 24.87
N LEU A 392 -4.32 -19.91 23.97
CA LEU A 392 -4.46 -18.48 24.22
C LEU A 392 -5.74 -17.90 23.60
N PRO A 393 -6.42 -16.95 24.28
CA PRO A 393 -7.50 -16.18 23.67
C PRO A 393 -7.10 -15.44 22.39
N GLN A 394 -5.81 -15.15 22.23
CA GLN A 394 -5.23 -14.54 21.04
C GLN A 394 -5.37 -15.44 19.81
N TYR A 395 -5.40 -16.77 19.98
CA TYR A 395 -5.59 -17.76 18.91
C TYR A 395 -7.07 -18.01 18.55
N ALA A 396 -8.00 -17.44 19.33
CA ALA A 396 -9.43 -17.53 19.08
C ALA A 396 -9.94 -16.39 18.18
N TRP A 397 -11.10 -16.60 17.55
CA TRP A 397 -11.80 -15.50 16.85
C TRP A 397 -12.24 -14.42 17.86
N PRO A 398 -12.14 -13.13 17.52
CA PRO A 398 -11.66 -12.58 16.25
C PRO A 398 -10.13 -12.39 16.13
N ASN A 399 -9.39 -12.54 17.22
CA ASN A 399 -7.96 -12.22 17.30
C ASN A 399 -7.08 -13.09 16.38
N LYS A 400 -7.59 -14.27 15.99
CA LYS A 400 -6.95 -15.16 15.00
C LYS A 400 -6.52 -14.46 13.70
N LEU A 401 -7.17 -13.35 13.38
CA LEU A 401 -6.91 -12.58 12.19
C LEU A 401 -5.67 -11.69 12.23
N PHE A 402 -5.11 -11.43 13.42
CA PHE A 402 -3.98 -10.52 13.59
C PHE A 402 -2.61 -11.20 13.52
N PHE A 403 -2.55 -12.52 13.31
CA PHE A 403 -1.27 -13.26 13.29
C PHE A 403 -1.14 -14.22 12.10
N GLN A 404 0.10 -14.66 11.88
CA GLN A 404 0.43 -15.90 11.17
C GLN A 404 1.25 -16.80 12.11
N ASP A 405 1.05 -18.11 12.03
CA ASP A 405 1.61 -19.07 12.99
C ASP A 405 3.14 -18.96 13.12
N TRP A 406 3.84 -18.76 12.00
CA TRP A 406 5.30 -18.64 11.96
C TRP A 406 5.84 -17.28 12.44
N SER A 407 4.98 -16.25 12.56
CA SER A 407 5.38 -14.90 13.00
C SER A 407 5.41 -14.74 14.52
N PHE A 408 4.73 -15.63 15.27
CA PHE A 408 4.61 -15.53 16.72
C PHE A 408 5.95 -15.45 17.47
N PRO A 409 6.96 -16.28 17.17
CA PRO A 409 8.24 -16.20 17.89
C PRO A 409 8.92 -14.84 17.72
N ALA A 410 8.94 -14.31 16.49
CA ALA A 410 9.52 -13.01 16.19
C ALA A 410 8.73 -11.87 16.83
N LEU A 411 7.39 -11.90 16.71
CA LEU A 411 6.52 -10.88 17.30
C LEU A 411 6.68 -10.83 18.82
N THR A 412 6.69 -11.99 19.48
CA THR A 412 6.82 -12.08 20.94
C THR A 412 8.19 -11.64 21.43
N ALA A 413 9.26 -11.93 20.69
CA ALA A 413 10.59 -11.40 20.99
C ALA A 413 10.62 -9.87 20.86
N ALA A 414 10.10 -9.34 19.75
CA ALA A 414 10.14 -7.91 19.45
C ALA A 414 9.41 -7.05 20.50
N ILE A 415 8.29 -7.55 21.05
CA ILE A 415 7.47 -6.80 22.03
C ILE A 415 7.79 -7.09 23.50
N SER A 416 8.76 -7.96 23.78
CA SER A 416 9.11 -8.35 25.13
C SER A 416 10.02 -7.31 25.81
N ARG A 417 9.80 -7.04 27.11
CA ARG A 417 10.75 -6.28 27.95
C ARG A 417 12.02 -7.08 28.24
N THR A 418 11.93 -8.40 28.16
CA THR A 418 13.03 -9.35 28.36
C THR A 418 13.00 -10.38 27.22
N PRO A 419 13.46 -10.02 26.00
CA PRO A 419 13.51 -10.97 24.89
C PRO A 419 14.24 -12.26 25.29
N GLY A 420 13.77 -13.40 24.80
CA GLY A 420 14.28 -14.71 25.23
C GLY A 420 13.59 -15.34 26.45
N LYS A 421 12.88 -14.57 27.27
CA LYS A 421 12.23 -15.09 28.49
C LYS A 421 11.03 -15.99 28.20
N ALA A 422 10.18 -15.58 27.27
CA ALA A 422 8.98 -16.31 26.87
C ALA A 422 8.73 -16.14 25.37
N TYR A 423 8.24 -17.20 24.73
CA TYR A 423 7.84 -17.19 23.33
C TYR A 423 6.46 -17.80 23.19
N VAL A 424 5.64 -17.21 22.33
CA VAL A 424 4.44 -17.88 21.83
C VAL A 424 4.84 -18.64 20.57
N VAL A 425 4.38 -19.89 20.47
CA VAL A 425 4.61 -20.77 19.31
C VAL A 425 3.31 -21.47 18.98
N SER A 426 3.03 -21.70 17.70
CA SER A 426 1.93 -22.57 17.27
C SER A 426 2.39 -24.02 17.19
N ASP A 427 1.47 -24.96 17.36
CA ASP A 427 1.67 -26.38 17.14
C ASP A 427 2.00 -26.63 15.66
N GLN A 428 3.09 -27.36 15.44
CA GLN A 428 3.57 -27.71 14.11
C GLN A 428 2.58 -28.66 13.43
N ASP A 429 2.11 -28.32 12.23
CA ASP A 429 1.52 -29.30 11.31
C ASP A 429 2.57 -30.02 10.45
N TYR A 430 3.86 -29.66 10.60
CA TYR A 430 5.01 -30.15 9.84
C TYR A 430 4.90 -29.99 8.30
N LEU A 431 3.96 -29.18 7.81
CA LEU A 431 3.78 -28.89 6.39
C LEU A 431 4.43 -27.55 5.99
N SER A 432 4.71 -26.69 6.96
CA SER A 432 5.48 -25.45 6.79
C SER A 432 6.82 -25.56 7.52
N ASN A 433 7.89 -24.97 6.96
CA ASN A 433 9.22 -24.91 7.58
C ASN A 433 9.39 -23.50 8.18
N PRO A 434 8.92 -23.24 9.42
CA PRO A 434 8.91 -21.88 9.95
C PRO A 434 10.33 -21.39 10.22
N PRO A 435 10.64 -20.10 9.93
CA PRO A 435 11.99 -19.56 10.09
C PRO A 435 12.50 -19.54 11.55
N PHE A 436 11.63 -19.68 12.55
CA PHE A 436 11.96 -19.57 13.98
C PHE A 436 11.53 -20.81 14.77
N GLU A 437 12.08 -21.97 14.40
CA GLU A 437 11.76 -23.26 15.01
C GLU A 437 12.47 -23.49 16.37
N PRO A 438 11.72 -23.66 17.49
CA PRO A 438 12.30 -23.91 18.82
C PRO A 438 13.16 -25.18 18.87
N SER A 439 12.73 -26.27 18.23
CA SER A 439 13.44 -27.55 18.26
C SER A 439 14.79 -27.49 17.51
N CYS A 440 14.92 -26.56 16.56
CA CYS A 440 16.16 -26.28 15.84
C CYS A 440 17.01 -25.17 16.51
N GLY A 441 16.57 -24.61 17.63
CA GLY A 441 17.28 -23.53 18.32
C GLY A 441 17.24 -22.18 17.60
N LEU A 442 16.30 -21.99 16.67
CA LEU A 442 16.18 -20.80 15.81
C LEU A 442 15.37 -19.66 16.45
N LEU A 443 15.13 -19.68 17.75
CA LEU A 443 14.37 -18.62 18.42
C LEU A 443 15.19 -17.32 18.51
N PRO A 444 14.61 -16.17 18.12
CA PRO A 444 15.32 -14.91 18.04
C PRO A 444 15.61 -14.34 19.42
N LYS A 445 16.89 -14.21 19.76
CA LYS A 445 17.32 -13.83 21.11
C LYS A 445 17.24 -12.33 21.35
N LEU A 446 17.42 -11.49 20.31
CA LEU A 446 17.46 -10.03 20.39
C LEU A 446 18.28 -9.52 21.59
N SER A 447 19.49 -10.06 21.77
CA SER A 447 20.31 -9.78 22.95
C SER A 447 20.61 -8.29 23.08
N GLY A 448 20.33 -7.70 24.24
CA GLY A 448 20.54 -6.28 24.50
C GLY A 448 19.42 -5.36 24.02
N TYR A 449 18.41 -5.89 23.32
CA TYR A 449 17.20 -5.16 22.95
C TYR A 449 16.08 -5.40 23.97
N SER A 450 15.17 -4.44 24.09
CA SER A 450 14.00 -4.54 24.99
C SER A 450 12.90 -3.59 24.57
N TRP A 451 11.63 -3.98 24.70
CA TRP A 451 10.50 -3.07 24.52
C TRP A 451 10.36 -2.12 25.71
N ARG A 452 10.37 -0.80 25.49
CA ARG A 452 10.16 0.21 26.54
C ARG A 452 8.83 0.96 26.36
N ASP A 453 8.21 1.32 27.49
CA ASP A 453 6.90 2.01 27.55
C ASP A 453 7.00 3.53 27.45
#